data_AF-A0A6M0LEL5-F1
#
_entry.id   AF-A0A6M0LEL5-F1
#
_cell.length_a   1.000
_cell.length_b   1.000
_cell.length_c   1.000
_cell.angle_alpha   90.00
_cell.angle_beta   90.00
_cell.angle_gamma   90.00
#
_symmetry.space_group_name_H-M   'P 1'
#
loop_
_entity.id
_entity.type
_entity.pdbx_description
1 polymer ?
#
loop_
_entity_poly.entity_id
_entity_poly.type
_entity_poly.pdbx_seq_one_letter_code
_entity_poly.pdbx_strand_id
1 'polypeptide(L)'
;MEIILDKQNSNKSQSKKVKGPSQTAPAGFKGKNQAFLDAEYLSARYKKSSIEDVISVGVIITNPEHKELDRFYSTVQLRPGHKLPPLITELTGLTNEELEFAPTYEEVMTELINRIKAYQVGKICVWGGDKNSFQRDFESRVLEKPLKRSVAKFISTFENIQKEVSLDITGGLDANLSLADMKTICGLGGLVEHNALSDAEDMLKCIRIIEQDQMVYDGVKAAEYKKFRGEYVKNRSFNDEIEDKDYIIKSKLGEQFLKEIKSKGFEEDPKTKAFMDDLEFLLGKGNVYMGTFSEKIEEENKKA
;
A
#
# COMPACT_ATOMS: atom_id res chain seq x y z
N MET A 1 29.41 -22.35 -63.66
CA MET A 1 29.68 -21.24 -62.73
C MET A 1 28.50 -21.18 -61.80
N GLU A 2 28.55 -21.92 -60.71
CA GLU A 2 27.53 -21.87 -59.65
C GLU A 2 28.23 -22.26 -58.35
N ILE A 3 28.31 -21.28 -57.46
CA ILE A 3 28.99 -21.33 -56.17
C ILE A 3 27.98 -21.89 -55.18
N ILE A 4 28.28 -23.06 -54.62
CA ILE A 4 27.57 -23.62 -53.47
C ILE A 4 28.03 -22.82 -52.24
N LEU A 5 27.13 -21.98 -51.71
CA LEU A 5 27.28 -21.32 -50.42
C LEU A 5 26.34 -21.98 -49.41
N ASP A 6 26.94 -22.72 -48.49
CA ASP A 6 26.33 -23.18 -47.25
C ASP A 6 25.77 -21.98 -46.47
N LYS A 7 24.45 -21.87 -46.38
CA LYS A 7 23.80 -21.01 -45.38
C LYS A 7 23.62 -21.81 -44.10
N GLN A 8 24.60 -21.66 -43.20
CA GLN A 8 24.40 -21.96 -41.79
C GLN A 8 23.26 -21.11 -41.24
N ASN A 9 22.19 -21.78 -40.85
CA ASN A 9 20.99 -21.20 -40.29
C ASN A 9 21.22 -20.95 -38.79
N SER A 10 21.82 -19.81 -38.43
CA SER A 10 21.97 -19.40 -37.03
C SER A 10 20.70 -18.70 -36.55
N ASN A 11 19.72 -19.47 -36.11
CA ASN A 11 18.65 -18.97 -35.24
C ASN A 11 19.24 -18.65 -33.87
N LYS A 12 19.84 -17.46 -33.72
CA LYS A 12 20.08 -16.86 -32.41
C LYS A 12 18.71 -16.42 -31.88
N SER A 13 18.12 -17.22 -31.00
CA SER A 13 17.02 -16.78 -30.15
C SER A 13 17.51 -15.55 -29.38
N GLN A 14 17.07 -14.37 -29.79
CA GLN A 14 17.18 -13.17 -28.97
C GLN A 14 16.27 -13.40 -27.76
N SER A 15 16.85 -13.95 -26.69
CA SER A 15 16.27 -13.80 -25.36
C SER A 15 16.21 -12.30 -25.10
N LYS A 16 15.03 -11.70 -25.27
CA LYS A 16 14.76 -10.37 -24.74
C LYS A 16 15.00 -10.45 -23.24
N LYS A 17 16.18 -10.01 -22.80
CA LYS A 17 16.41 -9.68 -21.39
C LYS A 17 15.34 -8.63 -21.06
N VAL A 18 14.35 -9.03 -20.27
CA VAL A 18 13.47 -8.10 -19.58
C VAL A 18 14.42 -7.20 -18.79
N LYS A 19 14.53 -5.94 -19.17
CA LYS A 19 15.25 -4.95 -18.37
C LYS A 19 14.40 -4.74 -17.12
N GLY A 20 14.82 -5.31 -16.00
CA GLY A 20 14.25 -4.95 -14.71
C GLY A 20 14.43 -3.45 -14.47
N PRO A 21 13.43 -2.76 -13.89
CA PRO A 21 13.61 -1.41 -13.41
C PRO A 21 14.46 -1.48 -12.14
N SER A 22 15.75 -1.15 -12.28
CA SER A 22 16.64 -0.88 -11.16
C SER A 22 17.36 0.43 -11.49
N GLN A 23 16.90 1.52 -10.86
CA GLN A 23 17.72 2.67 -10.41
C GLN A 23 17.06 3.53 -9.30
N THR A 24 15.83 3.27 -8.83
CA THR A 24 15.12 4.25 -7.94
C THR A 24 14.49 3.71 -6.65
N ALA A 25 14.67 2.43 -6.29
CA ALA A 25 14.63 2.13 -4.86
C ALA A 25 15.71 2.99 -4.17
N PRO A 26 15.43 3.59 -2.98
CA PRO A 26 16.32 4.48 -2.22
C PRO A 26 17.78 4.05 -2.11
N ALA A 27 18.56 4.12 -3.19
CA ALA A 27 19.95 3.72 -3.23
C ALA A 27 20.64 4.44 -2.09
N GLY A 28 21.04 3.66 -1.07
CA GLY A 28 21.46 4.12 0.27
C GLY A 28 21.83 5.59 0.27
N PHE A 29 20.87 6.46 0.61
CA PHE A 29 20.95 7.89 0.32
C PHE A 29 22.25 8.48 0.88
N LYS A 30 23.22 8.74 -0.01
CA LYS A 30 24.48 9.48 0.22
C LYS A 30 25.11 9.28 1.62
N GLY A 31 25.38 8.03 2.01
CA GLY A 31 26.24 7.73 3.17
C GLY A 31 25.75 8.24 4.53
N LYS A 32 24.46 8.55 4.69
CA LYS A 32 23.85 8.88 5.99
C LYS A 32 22.87 7.79 6.41
N ASN A 33 22.72 7.64 7.72
CA ASN A 33 21.70 6.78 8.30
C ASN A 33 20.30 7.25 7.88
N GLN A 34 19.37 6.30 7.76
CA GLN A 34 17.99 6.55 7.34
C GLN A 34 17.05 6.05 8.43
N ALA A 35 15.80 6.52 8.42
CA ALA A 35 14.75 5.94 9.22
C ALA A 35 13.54 5.60 8.36
N PHE A 36 12.85 4.53 8.69
CA PHE A 36 11.57 4.12 8.14
C PHE A 36 10.54 4.36 9.23
N LEU A 37 9.58 5.23 8.95
CA LEU A 37 8.57 5.65 9.92
C LEU A 37 7.19 5.35 9.36
N ASP A 38 6.36 4.80 10.23
CA ASP A 38 4.92 4.69 10.03
C ASP A 38 4.22 5.16 11.31
N ALA A 39 2.96 5.53 11.21
CA ALA A 39 2.16 5.98 12.34
C ALA A 39 0.68 5.69 12.14
N GLU A 40 0.00 5.48 13.27
CA GLU A 40 -1.45 5.38 13.29
C GLU A 40 -2.08 6.67 13.77
N TYR A 41 -3.29 6.96 13.25
CA TYR A 41 -3.96 8.23 13.51
C TYR A 41 -5.41 8.05 13.95
N LEU A 42 -5.82 8.83 14.93
CA LEU A 42 -7.22 9.17 15.11
C LEU A 42 -7.63 10.13 13.99
N SER A 43 -8.25 9.59 12.95
CA SER A 43 -8.81 10.38 11.85
C SER A 43 -10.33 10.49 11.98
N ALA A 44 -10.83 11.62 12.48
CA ALA A 44 -12.27 11.87 12.60
C ALA A 44 -12.67 13.11 11.78
N ARG A 45 -13.54 12.91 10.78
CA ARG A 45 -14.12 14.00 9.97
C ARG A 45 -15.42 14.49 10.61
N TYR A 46 -15.46 15.78 10.93
CA TYR A 46 -16.66 16.51 11.31
C TYR A 46 -17.06 17.47 10.18
N LYS A 47 -18.31 17.94 10.17
CA LYS A 47 -18.86 18.81 9.11
C LYS A 47 -18.03 20.07 8.82
N LYS A 48 -17.21 20.56 9.77
CA LYS A 48 -16.41 21.80 9.66
C LYS A 48 -14.95 21.66 10.10
N SER A 49 -14.52 20.48 10.52
CA SER A 49 -13.15 20.23 11.01
C SER A 49 -12.79 18.76 10.86
N SER A 50 -11.50 18.46 10.76
CA SER A 50 -10.97 17.11 10.91
C SER A 50 -10.06 17.08 12.12
N ILE A 51 -10.18 16.03 12.93
CA ILE A 51 -9.20 15.66 13.94
C ILE A 51 -8.25 14.68 13.28
N GLU A 52 -6.97 14.94 13.42
CA GLU A 52 -5.89 14.02 13.11
C GLU A 52 -4.90 14.07 14.25
N ASP A 53 -4.98 13.08 15.14
CA ASP A 53 -4.03 12.92 16.22
C ASP A 53 -3.19 11.70 15.90
N VAL A 54 -1.87 11.83 15.95
CA VAL A 54 -0.99 10.67 16.02
C VAL A 54 -1.32 9.91 17.31
N ILE A 55 -1.63 8.63 17.20
CA ILE A 55 -1.97 7.74 18.33
C ILE A 55 -0.95 6.61 18.53
N SER A 56 -0.15 6.30 17.52
CA SER A 56 1.08 5.52 17.69
C SER A 56 2.10 5.87 16.62
N VAL A 57 3.38 5.65 16.92
CA VAL A 57 4.51 5.87 16.00
C VAL A 57 5.46 4.70 16.09
N GLY A 58 5.86 4.18 14.93
CA GLY A 58 6.90 3.16 14.80
C GLY A 58 8.03 3.68 13.92
N VAL A 59 9.27 3.42 14.33
CA VAL A 59 10.46 3.80 13.58
C VAL A 59 11.49 2.68 13.60
N ILE A 60 12.10 2.45 12.43
CA ILE A 60 13.33 1.68 12.31
C ILE A 60 14.43 2.54 11.72
N ILE A 61 15.52 2.70 12.47
CA ILE A 61 16.70 3.42 12.05
C ILE A 61 17.70 2.43 11.47
N THR A 62 18.24 2.76 10.31
CA THR A 62 19.18 1.92 9.56
C THR A 62 20.42 2.69 9.17
N ASN A 63 21.51 1.95 8.95
CA ASN A 63 22.69 2.47 8.26
C ASN A 63 22.42 2.58 6.73
N PRO A 64 23.35 3.13 5.93
CA PRO A 64 23.16 3.25 4.49
C PRO A 64 22.94 1.92 3.75
N GLU A 65 23.42 0.80 4.30
CA GLU A 65 23.21 -0.56 3.77
C GLU A 65 21.89 -1.18 4.26
N HIS A 66 20.99 -0.36 4.81
CA HIS A 66 19.72 -0.76 5.40
C HIS A 66 19.84 -1.77 6.54
N LYS A 67 21.01 -1.94 7.16
CA LYS A 67 21.15 -2.71 8.40
C LYS A 67 20.59 -1.91 9.56
N GLU A 68 19.75 -2.55 10.37
CA GLU A 68 19.14 -1.92 11.53
C GLU A 68 20.19 -1.49 12.57
N LEU A 69 20.02 -0.28 13.07
CA LEU A 69 20.81 0.35 14.12
C LEU A 69 20.01 0.53 15.41
N ASP A 70 18.73 0.90 15.28
CA ASP A 70 17.81 1.11 16.40
C ASP A 70 16.37 0.98 15.93
N ARG A 71 15.47 0.75 16.89
CA ARG A 71 14.02 0.75 16.68
C ARG A 71 13.32 1.46 17.82
N PHE A 72 12.18 2.08 17.52
CA PHE A 72 11.37 2.78 18.49
C PHE A 72 9.89 2.56 18.19
N TYR A 73 9.11 2.32 19.23
CA TYR A 73 7.65 2.27 19.15
C TYR A 73 7.08 2.95 20.39
N SER A 74 6.03 3.75 20.19
CA SER A 74 5.23 4.29 21.28
C SER A 74 3.81 4.53 20.82
N THR A 75 2.85 4.23 21.70
CA THR A 75 1.53 4.87 21.65
C THR A 75 1.66 6.33 22.08
N VAL A 76 0.65 7.13 21.72
CA VAL A 76 0.59 8.56 22.03
C VAL A 76 -0.74 8.87 22.68
N GLN A 77 -0.68 9.60 23.79
CA GLN A 77 -1.87 9.96 24.55
C GLN A 77 -2.88 10.72 23.70
N LEU A 78 -4.15 10.31 23.81
CA LEU A 78 -5.25 11.09 23.22
C LEU A 78 -5.36 12.46 23.87
N ARG A 79 -5.72 13.47 23.08
CA ARG A 79 -6.03 14.79 23.63
C ARG A 79 -7.26 14.70 24.55
N PRO A 80 -7.34 15.54 25.60
CA PRO A 80 -8.49 15.56 26.49
C PRO A 80 -9.81 15.70 25.72
N GLY A 81 -10.73 14.76 25.95
CA GLY A 81 -12.05 14.71 25.30
C GLY A 81 -12.09 13.98 23.95
N HIS A 82 -10.95 13.54 23.42
CA HIS A 82 -10.92 12.70 22.23
C HIS A 82 -11.11 11.22 22.60
N LYS A 83 -11.68 10.45 21.68
CA LYS A 83 -11.90 9.00 21.83
C LYS A 83 -11.69 8.29 20.49
N LEU A 84 -11.14 7.09 20.54
CA LEU A 84 -11.06 6.21 19.37
C LEU A 84 -12.46 5.71 18.97
N PRO A 85 -12.85 5.91 17.70
CA PRO A 85 -14.00 5.22 17.12
C PRO A 85 -13.76 3.71 17.04
N PRO A 86 -14.81 2.86 17.13
CA PRO A 86 -14.68 1.41 17.06
C PRO A 86 -13.90 0.90 15.84
N LEU A 87 -14.10 1.53 14.68
CA LEU A 87 -13.39 1.18 13.44
C LEU A 87 -11.86 1.36 13.58
N ILE A 88 -11.39 2.43 14.23
CA ILE A 88 -9.95 2.65 14.42
C ILE A 88 -9.37 1.64 15.41
N THR A 89 -10.12 1.30 16.46
CA THR A 89 -9.75 0.22 17.38
C THR A 89 -9.69 -1.13 16.68
N GLU A 90 -10.64 -1.44 15.80
CA GLU A 90 -10.65 -2.69 15.03
C GLU A 90 -9.45 -2.78 14.08
N LEU A 91 -9.12 -1.68 13.39
CA LEU A 91 -7.97 -1.63 12.48
C LEU A 91 -6.65 -1.76 13.25
N THR A 92 -6.42 -0.90 14.24
CA THR A 92 -5.10 -0.75 14.88
C THR A 92 -4.86 -1.67 16.08
N GLY A 93 -5.93 -2.27 16.61
CA GLY A 93 -5.92 -2.98 17.89
C GLY A 93 -5.85 -2.07 19.13
N LEU A 94 -5.68 -0.75 18.97
CA LEU A 94 -5.52 0.18 20.08
C LEU A 94 -6.85 0.50 20.77
N THR A 95 -6.81 0.54 22.10
CA THR A 95 -7.96 0.84 22.95
C THR A 95 -7.89 2.24 23.55
N ASN A 96 -9.06 2.79 23.93
CA ASN A 96 -9.10 4.08 24.64
C ASN A 96 -8.35 4.03 25.99
N GLU A 97 -8.35 2.88 26.68
CA GLU A 97 -7.66 2.70 27.96
C GLU A 97 -6.13 2.75 27.79
N GLU A 98 -5.60 2.05 26.78
CA GLU A 98 -4.17 2.11 26.46
C GLU A 98 -3.70 3.52 26.11
N LEU A 99 -4.50 4.28 25.36
CA LEU A 99 -4.16 5.65 24.99
C LEU A 99 -4.44 6.69 26.09
N GLU A 100 -5.24 6.37 27.11
CA GLU A 100 -5.46 7.27 28.25
C GLU A 100 -4.19 7.39 29.11
N PHE A 101 -3.48 6.27 29.27
CA PHE A 101 -2.25 6.18 30.07
C PHE A 101 -0.96 6.15 29.23
N ALA A 102 -1.07 6.35 27.91
CA ALA A 102 0.08 6.46 27.04
C ALA A 102 0.90 7.73 27.35
N PRO A 103 2.20 7.76 26.97
CA PRO A 103 3.01 8.97 27.06
C PRO A 103 2.42 10.12 26.26
N THR A 104 2.64 11.35 26.72
CA THR A 104 2.21 12.55 26.02
C THR A 104 2.90 12.68 24.67
N TYR A 105 2.27 13.39 23.73
CA TYR A 105 2.88 13.68 22.43
C TYR A 105 4.27 14.33 22.59
N GLU A 106 4.40 15.23 23.56
CA GLU A 106 5.64 15.93 23.87
C GLU A 106 6.76 14.99 24.30
N GLU A 107 6.47 14.00 25.14
CA GLU A 107 7.43 12.98 25.58
C GLU A 107 7.86 12.09 24.42
N VAL A 108 6.89 11.58 23.65
CA VAL A 108 7.17 10.71 22.49
C VAL A 108 8.01 11.43 21.44
N MET A 109 7.62 12.65 21.08
CA MET A 109 8.37 13.43 20.08
C MET A 109 9.76 13.80 20.58
N THR A 110 9.93 14.11 21.86
CA THR A 110 11.25 14.41 22.44
C THR A 110 12.18 13.22 22.33
N GLU A 111 11.72 12.03 22.74
CA GLU A 111 12.49 10.79 22.66
C GLU A 111 12.83 10.42 21.22
N LEU A 112 11.83 10.45 20.32
CA LEU A 112 12.01 10.13 18.92
C LEU A 112 13.03 11.07 18.25
N ILE A 113 12.91 12.38 18.48
CA ILE A 113 13.84 13.37 17.92
C ILE A 113 15.26 13.16 18.47
N ASN A 114 15.40 12.78 19.75
CA ASN A 114 16.72 12.50 20.33
C ASN A 114 17.39 11.30 19.66
N ARG A 115 16.63 10.23 19.36
CA ARG A 115 17.15 9.06 18.62
C ARG A 115 17.58 9.42 17.20
N ILE A 116 16.73 10.13 16.46
CA ILE A 116 17.05 10.61 15.10
C ILE A 116 18.34 11.43 15.09
N LYS A 117 18.56 12.29 16.11
CA LYS A 117 19.80 13.06 16.26
C LYS A 117 21.00 12.19 16.63
N ALA A 118 20.84 11.26 17.57
CA ALA A 118 21.91 10.39 18.06
C ALA A 118 22.50 9.53 16.94
N TYR A 119 21.63 9.01 16.06
CA TYR A 119 22.03 8.24 14.89
C TYR A 119 22.29 9.10 13.64
N GLN A 120 22.27 10.43 13.75
CA GLN A 120 22.55 11.34 12.63
C GLN A 120 21.73 11.03 11.37
N VAL A 121 20.45 10.68 11.58
CA VAL A 121 19.56 10.30 10.48
C VAL A 121 19.42 11.48 9.51
N GLY A 122 19.74 11.23 8.24
CA GLY A 122 19.69 12.23 7.19
C GLY A 122 18.29 12.43 6.61
N LYS A 123 17.46 11.39 6.65
CA LYS A 123 16.16 11.31 5.99
C LYS A 123 15.26 10.29 6.70
N ILE A 124 13.97 10.60 6.75
CA ILE A 124 12.93 9.73 7.30
C ILE A 124 11.98 9.36 6.16
N CYS A 125 12.06 8.11 5.71
CA CYS A 125 11.19 7.52 4.71
C CYS A 125 9.83 7.22 5.35
N VAL A 126 8.77 7.71 4.71
CA VAL A 126 7.38 7.44 5.08
C VAL A 126 6.60 6.96 3.87
N TRP A 127 5.48 6.28 4.11
CA TRP A 127 4.60 5.79 3.04
C TRP A 127 3.31 6.60 2.97
N GLY A 128 2.90 7.00 1.76
CA GLY A 128 1.60 7.64 1.55
C GLY A 128 1.36 8.94 2.32
N GLY A 129 0.30 8.95 3.14
CA GLY A 129 -0.27 10.15 3.72
C GLY A 129 0.49 10.73 4.92
N ASP A 130 1.42 9.96 5.50
CA ASP A 130 1.96 10.22 6.84
C ASP A 130 2.53 11.61 7.04
N LYS A 131 3.33 12.09 6.08
CA LYS A 131 3.90 13.45 6.17
C LYS A 131 2.81 14.51 6.35
N ASN A 132 1.72 14.38 5.61
CA ASN A 132 0.63 15.35 5.69
C ASN A 132 -0.18 15.17 6.98
N SER A 133 -0.37 13.92 7.43
CA SER A 133 -1.11 13.63 8.66
C SER A 133 -0.36 14.10 9.91
N PHE A 134 0.95 13.80 10.01
CA PHE A 134 1.83 14.37 11.04
C PHE A 134 1.82 15.90 11.04
N GLN A 135 1.88 16.52 9.86
CA GLN A 135 1.87 17.97 9.74
C GLN A 135 0.57 18.58 10.27
N ARG A 136 -0.59 17.98 9.94
CA ARG A 136 -1.90 18.43 10.43
C ARG A 136 -2.05 18.26 11.93
N ASP A 137 -1.59 17.14 12.48
CA ASP A 137 -1.58 16.93 13.93
C ASP A 137 -0.71 18.01 14.62
N PHE A 138 0.54 18.16 14.16
CA PHE A 138 1.48 19.16 14.67
C PHE A 138 0.93 20.60 14.64
N GLU A 139 0.30 21.00 13.53
CA GLU A 139 -0.29 22.34 13.38
C GLU A 139 -1.45 22.57 14.34
N SER A 140 -2.19 21.51 14.69
CA SER A 140 -3.31 21.58 15.63
C SER A 140 -2.88 21.65 17.10
N ARG A 141 -1.60 21.39 17.40
CA ARG A 141 -1.07 21.32 18.78
C ARG A 141 -0.49 22.65 19.27
N VAL A 142 -0.69 22.90 20.56
CA VAL A 142 -0.09 24.04 21.27
C VAL A 142 1.14 23.54 22.02
N LEU A 143 2.30 23.60 21.37
CA LEU A 143 3.59 23.15 21.91
C LEU A 143 4.44 24.33 22.38
N GLU A 144 5.28 24.08 23.39
CA GLU A 144 6.31 25.03 23.79
C GLU A 144 7.29 25.33 22.64
N LYS A 145 7.74 26.60 22.54
CA LYS A 145 8.55 27.07 21.40
C LYS A 145 9.78 26.20 21.08
N PRO A 146 10.58 25.71 22.06
CA PRO A 146 11.74 24.87 21.75
C PRO A 146 11.36 23.53 21.11
N LEU A 147 10.34 22.87 21.65
CA LEU A 147 9.84 21.60 21.13
C LEU A 147 9.16 21.80 19.77
N LYS A 148 8.31 22.83 19.64
CA LYS A 148 7.62 23.17 18.39
C LYS A 148 8.59 23.30 17.21
N ARG A 149 9.73 23.98 17.40
CA ARG A 149 10.78 24.10 16.37
C ARG A 149 11.44 22.76 16.07
N SER A 150 11.67 21.94 17.08
CA SER A 150 12.30 20.62 16.93
C SER A 150 11.39 19.66 16.15
N VAL A 151 10.10 19.64 16.46
CA VAL A 151 9.09 18.85 15.74
C VAL A 151 8.94 19.33 14.29
N ALA A 152 8.84 20.63 14.06
CA ALA A 152 8.77 21.18 12.70
C ALA A 152 9.99 20.75 11.85
N LYS A 153 11.19 20.80 12.45
CA LYS A 153 12.42 20.34 11.78
C LYS A 153 12.38 18.82 11.53
N PHE A 154 11.91 18.02 12.48
CA PHE A 154 11.75 16.58 12.32
C PHE A 154 10.80 16.24 11.16
N ILE A 155 9.60 16.82 11.11
CA ILE A 155 8.64 16.60 10.00
C ILE A 155 9.23 17.06 8.65
N SER A 156 10.03 18.12 8.64
CA SER A 156 10.69 18.59 7.40
C SER A 156 11.67 17.56 6.80
N THR A 157 12.16 16.60 7.60
CA THR A 157 13.03 15.50 7.13
C THR A 157 12.26 14.32 6.55
N PHE A 158 10.93 14.35 6.59
CA PHE A 158 10.10 13.29 6.02
C PHE A 158 10.13 13.35 4.50
N GLU A 159 10.25 12.17 3.89
CA GLU A 159 10.17 11.97 2.46
C GLU A 159 9.21 10.83 2.16
N ASN A 160 8.16 11.15 1.41
CA ASN A 160 7.24 10.15 0.94
C ASN A 160 7.88 9.40 -0.23
N ILE A 161 8.25 8.15 -0.01
CA ILE A 161 8.90 7.30 -1.01
C ILE A 161 7.90 6.51 -1.86
N GLN A 162 6.60 6.51 -1.52
CA GLN A 162 5.57 5.71 -2.20
C GLN A 162 5.57 5.95 -3.70
N LYS A 163 5.53 7.22 -4.11
CA LYS A 163 5.40 7.59 -5.52
C LYS A 163 6.55 7.08 -6.36
N GLU A 164 7.78 7.34 -5.91
CA GLU A 164 9.00 6.97 -6.63
C GLU A 164 9.11 5.45 -6.73
N VAL A 165 8.98 4.75 -5.61
CA VAL A 165 9.07 3.28 -5.56
C VAL A 165 7.95 2.63 -6.38
N SER A 166 6.70 3.12 -6.27
CA SER A 166 5.58 2.56 -7.04
C SER A 166 5.79 2.71 -8.55
N LEU A 167 6.25 3.88 -9.01
CA LEU A 167 6.50 4.11 -10.43
C LEU A 167 7.63 3.22 -10.96
N ASP A 168 8.68 3.00 -10.17
CA ASP A 168 9.79 2.13 -10.55
C ASP A 168 9.30 0.70 -10.79
N ILE A 169 8.66 0.10 -9.78
CA ILE A 169 8.32 -1.32 -9.81
C ILE A 169 7.13 -1.63 -10.74
N THR A 170 6.30 -0.65 -11.08
CA THR A 170 5.16 -0.81 -11.99
C THR A 170 5.46 -0.40 -13.43
N GLY A 171 6.71 -0.05 -13.75
CA GLY A 171 7.04 0.47 -15.08
C GLY A 171 6.32 1.78 -15.43
N GLY A 172 5.99 2.58 -14.42
CA GLY A 172 5.31 3.87 -14.54
C GLY A 172 3.77 3.81 -14.61
N LEU A 173 3.15 2.64 -14.38
CA LEU A 173 1.70 2.47 -14.52
C LEU A 173 0.90 2.92 -13.28
N ASP A 174 1.44 2.76 -12.08
CA ASP A 174 0.80 3.19 -10.84
C ASP A 174 1.80 3.90 -9.92
N ALA A 175 1.41 5.08 -9.44
CA ALA A 175 2.17 5.90 -8.52
C ALA A 175 1.74 5.72 -7.05
N ASN A 176 0.71 4.91 -6.78
CA ASN A 176 0.03 4.86 -5.49
C ASN A 176 -0.21 3.41 -5.04
N LEU A 177 0.79 2.54 -5.15
CA LEU A 177 0.69 1.20 -4.56
C LEU A 177 0.55 1.32 -3.04
N SER A 178 -0.42 0.61 -2.47
CA SER A 178 -0.54 0.50 -1.01
C SER A 178 0.63 -0.31 -0.45
N LEU A 179 0.86 -0.24 0.86
CA LEU A 179 1.84 -1.11 1.50
C LEU A 179 1.46 -2.60 1.31
N ALA A 180 0.17 -2.94 1.38
CA ALA A 180 -0.35 -4.28 1.08
C ALA A 180 -0.01 -4.75 -0.34
N ASP A 181 -0.19 -3.90 -1.35
CA ASP A 181 0.20 -4.19 -2.73
C ASP A 181 1.71 -4.46 -2.81
N MET A 182 2.51 -3.60 -2.17
CA MET A 182 3.97 -3.70 -2.18
C MET A 182 4.48 -4.98 -1.50
N LYS A 183 3.95 -5.31 -0.32
CA LYS A 183 4.27 -6.55 0.40
C LYS A 183 3.91 -7.77 -0.44
N THR A 184 2.74 -7.75 -1.08
CA THR A 184 2.30 -8.82 -1.97
C THR A 184 3.30 -9.02 -3.10
N ILE A 185 3.66 -7.95 -3.82
CA ILE A 185 4.65 -7.97 -4.91
C ILE A 185 6.00 -8.53 -4.44
N CYS A 186 6.45 -8.14 -3.25
CA CYS A 186 7.68 -8.62 -2.63
C CYS A 186 7.58 -10.06 -2.07
N GLY A 187 6.42 -10.71 -2.12
CA GLY A 187 6.22 -12.06 -1.61
C GLY A 187 6.11 -12.17 -0.08
N LEU A 188 5.81 -11.07 0.60
CA LEU A 188 5.64 -11.01 2.06
C LEU A 188 4.19 -11.24 2.53
N GLY A 189 3.26 -11.50 1.59
CA GLY A 189 1.82 -11.57 1.85
C GLY A 189 1.13 -10.20 1.81
N GLY A 190 -0.20 -10.16 1.86
CA GLY A 190 -0.98 -8.92 1.71
C GLY A 190 -1.45 -8.26 3.00
N LEU A 191 -1.38 -8.97 4.13
CA LEU A 191 -1.85 -8.47 5.43
C LEU A 191 -1.01 -7.29 5.89
N VAL A 192 -1.65 -6.20 6.30
CA VAL A 192 -1.02 -5.05 6.98
C VAL A 192 -1.57 -5.04 8.40
N GLU A 193 -0.68 -5.01 9.40
CA GLU A 193 -1.10 -5.19 10.80
C GLU A 193 -1.76 -3.94 11.38
N HIS A 194 -1.58 -2.78 10.73
CA HIS A 194 -1.99 -1.48 11.28
C HIS A 194 -1.35 -1.25 12.66
N ASN A 195 -0.12 -1.74 12.79
CA ASN A 195 0.78 -1.47 13.88
C ASN A 195 1.95 -0.69 13.30
N ALA A 196 2.12 0.54 13.78
CA ALA A 196 3.11 1.45 13.23
C ALA A 196 4.56 0.90 13.20
N LEU A 197 4.96 0.03 14.14
CA LEU A 197 6.30 -0.56 14.07
C LEU A 197 6.37 -1.70 13.05
N SER A 198 5.38 -2.60 13.05
CA SER A 198 5.29 -3.68 12.07
C SER A 198 5.24 -3.15 10.63
N ASP A 199 4.49 -2.06 10.40
CA ASP A 199 4.34 -1.49 9.06
C ASP A 199 5.61 -0.74 8.61
N ALA A 200 6.33 -0.10 9.54
CA ALA A 200 7.68 0.42 9.27
C ALA A 200 8.70 -0.70 8.96
N GLU A 201 8.61 -1.86 9.63
CA GLU A 201 9.41 -3.05 9.30
C GLU A 201 9.11 -3.57 7.91
N ASP A 202 7.84 -3.67 7.56
CA ASP A 202 7.41 -4.21 6.27
C ASP A 202 7.82 -3.30 5.13
N MET A 203 7.75 -1.98 5.32
CA MET A 203 8.32 -1.02 4.39
C MET A 203 9.82 -1.27 4.19
N LEU A 204 10.61 -1.41 5.27
CA LEU A 204 12.04 -1.71 5.18
C LEU A 204 12.33 -3.05 4.48
N LYS A 205 11.56 -4.10 4.79
CA LYS A 205 11.69 -5.42 4.15
C LYS A 205 11.41 -5.33 2.65
N CYS A 206 10.33 -4.64 2.25
CA CYS A 206 10.01 -4.40 0.84
C CYS A 206 11.17 -3.68 0.13
N ILE A 207 11.68 -2.58 0.70
CA ILE A 207 12.76 -1.81 0.08
C ILE A 207 14.02 -2.66 -0.14
N ARG A 208 14.41 -3.48 0.86
CA ARG A 208 15.55 -4.40 0.71
C ARG A 208 15.34 -5.41 -0.42
N ILE A 209 14.12 -5.96 -0.56
CA ILE A 209 13.79 -6.92 -1.62
C ILE A 209 13.84 -6.26 -3.00
N ILE A 210 13.29 -5.06 -3.12
CA ILE A 210 13.26 -4.30 -4.38
C ILE A 210 14.68 -3.93 -4.81
N GLU A 211 15.51 -3.41 -3.90
CA GLU A 211 16.91 -3.05 -4.19
C GLU A 211 17.76 -4.25 -4.63
N GLN A 212 17.41 -5.45 -4.17
CA GLN A 212 18.09 -6.70 -4.52
C GLN A 212 17.51 -7.38 -5.76
N ASP A 213 16.48 -6.80 -6.40
CA ASP A 213 15.75 -7.38 -7.54
C ASP A 213 15.18 -8.79 -7.23
N GLN A 214 14.67 -8.96 -6.00
CA GLN A 214 14.15 -10.24 -5.47
C GLN A 214 12.61 -10.27 -5.37
N MET A 215 11.91 -9.37 -6.06
CA MET A 215 10.45 -9.36 -6.07
C MET A 215 9.90 -10.69 -6.60
N VAL A 216 8.84 -11.20 -5.96
CA VAL A 216 8.25 -12.51 -6.29
C VAL A 216 7.22 -12.38 -7.41
N TYR A 217 6.44 -11.30 -7.40
CA TYR A 217 5.41 -11.05 -8.41
C TYR A 217 5.73 -9.81 -9.24
N ASP A 218 5.14 -9.76 -10.43
CA ASP A 218 5.37 -8.69 -11.41
C ASP A 218 4.54 -7.43 -11.05
N GLY A 219 5.23 -6.34 -10.70
CA GLY A 219 4.60 -5.07 -10.34
C GLY A 219 3.80 -4.43 -11.50
N VAL A 220 4.16 -4.68 -12.76
CA VAL A 220 3.40 -4.21 -13.92
C VAL A 220 2.04 -4.90 -13.95
N LYS A 221 2.02 -6.23 -13.78
CA LYS A 221 0.78 -7.02 -13.73
C LYS A 221 -0.08 -6.64 -12.53
N ALA A 222 0.53 -6.36 -11.38
CA ALA A 222 -0.19 -5.87 -10.20
C ALA A 222 -0.89 -4.53 -10.50
N ALA A 223 -0.20 -3.59 -11.15
CA ALA A 223 -0.77 -2.30 -11.53
C ALA A 223 -1.89 -2.44 -12.58
N GLU A 224 -1.71 -3.29 -13.59
CA GLU A 224 -2.74 -3.61 -14.59
C GLU A 224 -3.98 -4.20 -13.94
N TYR A 225 -3.81 -5.18 -13.03
CA TYR A 225 -4.91 -5.79 -12.30
C TYR A 225 -5.65 -4.77 -11.44
N LYS A 226 -4.92 -3.94 -10.68
CA LYS A 226 -5.51 -2.90 -9.84
C LYS A 226 -6.32 -1.90 -10.66
N LYS A 227 -5.80 -1.49 -11.82
CA LYS A 227 -6.52 -0.60 -12.74
C LYS A 227 -7.78 -1.27 -13.31
N PHE A 228 -7.67 -2.52 -13.75
CA PHE A 228 -8.81 -3.30 -14.24
C PHE A 228 -9.89 -3.41 -13.17
N ARG A 229 -9.51 -3.86 -11.96
CA ARG A 229 -10.41 -4.00 -10.81
C ARG A 229 -11.07 -2.67 -10.45
N GLY A 230 -10.32 -1.57 -10.43
CA GLY A 230 -10.86 -0.25 -10.11
C GLY A 230 -11.96 0.19 -11.07
N GLU A 231 -11.77 0.00 -12.38
CA GLU A 231 -12.82 0.24 -13.37
C GLU A 231 -13.96 -0.76 -13.23
N TYR A 232 -13.68 -2.04 -13.02
CA TYR A 232 -14.70 -3.08 -12.83
C TYR A 232 -15.63 -2.76 -11.66
N VAL A 233 -15.08 -2.53 -10.46
CA VAL A 233 -15.86 -2.24 -9.23
C VAL A 233 -16.71 -0.99 -9.40
N LYS A 234 -16.17 0.05 -10.03
CA LYS A 234 -16.90 1.29 -10.32
C LYS A 234 -18.12 1.09 -11.23
N ASN A 235 -18.09 0.07 -12.08
CA ASN A 235 -19.16 -0.23 -13.05
C ASN A 235 -20.06 -1.39 -12.60
N ARG A 236 -19.81 -2.01 -11.43
CA ARG A 236 -20.73 -2.98 -10.83
C ARG A 236 -21.97 -2.26 -10.29
N SER A 237 -23.13 -2.83 -10.56
CA SER A 237 -24.42 -2.32 -10.08
C SER A 237 -24.81 -2.92 -8.73
N PHE A 238 -24.32 -4.14 -8.44
CA PHE A 238 -24.63 -4.87 -7.22
C PHE A 238 -23.38 -5.02 -6.35
N ASN A 239 -23.52 -4.71 -5.06
CA ASN A 239 -22.50 -4.95 -4.05
C ASN A 239 -22.28 -6.46 -3.85
N ASP A 240 -21.11 -6.84 -3.35
CA ASP A 240 -20.66 -8.23 -3.30
C ASP A 240 -21.44 -9.13 -2.32
N GLU A 241 -22.23 -8.57 -1.40
CA GLU A 241 -22.76 -9.29 -0.23
C GLU A 241 -24.23 -9.74 -0.32
N ILE A 242 -24.90 -9.63 -1.47
CA ILE A 242 -26.35 -9.89 -1.50
C ILE A 242 -26.69 -10.98 -2.50
N GLU A 243 -26.98 -12.20 -2.01
CA GLU A 243 -27.94 -13.08 -2.70
C GLU A 243 -29.34 -12.54 -2.42
N ASP A 244 -29.75 -11.52 -3.18
CA ASP A 244 -31.12 -11.07 -3.12
C ASP A 244 -31.95 -11.87 -4.13
N LYS A 245 -32.81 -12.76 -3.62
CA LYS A 245 -33.71 -13.53 -4.48
C LYS A 245 -34.72 -12.63 -5.19
N ASP A 246 -34.96 -11.42 -4.69
CA ASP A 246 -35.91 -10.49 -5.28
C ASP A 246 -35.39 -9.89 -6.61
N TYR A 247 -34.06 -9.90 -6.83
CA TYR A 247 -33.46 -9.48 -8.10
C TYR A 247 -33.41 -10.59 -9.17
N ILE A 248 -33.72 -11.85 -8.83
CA ILE A 248 -33.54 -12.97 -9.75
C ILE A 248 -34.64 -13.01 -10.81
N ILE A 249 -34.23 -12.95 -12.07
CA ILE A 249 -35.08 -13.00 -13.25
C ILE A 249 -34.78 -14.29 -14.03
N LYS A 250 -35.78 -15.17 -14.15
CA LYS A 250 -35.69 -16.36 -15.01
C LYS A 250 -35.91 -15.96 -16.47
N SER A 251 -34.83 -15.64 -17.19
CA SER A 251 -34.89 -15.17 -18.58
C SER A 251 -34.02 -15.99 -19.52
N LYS A 252 -34.64 -16.79 -20.40
CA LYS A 252 -33.94 -17.51 -21.48
C LYS A 252 -33.22 -16.56 -22.45
N LEU A 253 -33.81 -15.39 -22.71
CA LEU A 253 -33.20 -14.37 -23.56
C LEU A 253 -31.94 -13.79 -22.90
N GLY A 254 -31.98 -13.56 -21.59
CA GLY A 254 -30.82 -13.09 -20.82
C GLY A 254 -29.68 -14.12 -20.84
N GLU A 255 -29.99 -15.41 -20.69
CA GLU A 255 -28.99 -16.48 -20.81
C GLU A 255 -28.35 -16.53 -22.21
N GLN A 256 -29.14 -16.39 -23.27
CA GLN A 256 -28.65 -16.35 -24.64
C GLN A 256 -27.76 -15.13 -24.88
N PHE A 257 -28.18 -13.96 -24.42
CA PHE A 257 -27.44 -12.71 -24.57
C PHE A 257 -26.09 -12.77 -23.84
N LEU A 258 -26.07 -13.26 -22.60
CA LEU A 258 -24.83 -13.48 -21.84
C LEU A 258 -23.86 -14.41 -22.58
N LYS A 259 -24.36 -15.49 -23.19
CA LYS A 259 -23.55 -16.42 -23.97
C LYS A 259 -22.96 -15.75 -25.22
N GLU A 260 -23.73 -14.90 -25.89
CA GLU A 260 -23.26 -14.14 -27.05
C GLU A 260 -22.14 -13.17 -26.65
N ILE A 261 -22.31 -12.43 -25.54
CA ILE A 261 -21.29 -11.53 -25.01
C ILE A 261 -20.00 -12.29 -24.70
N LYS A 262 -20.08 -13.42 -23.98
CA LYS A 262 -18.92 -14.27 -23.67
C LYS A 262 -18.19 -14.73 -24.93
N SER A 263 -18.92 -15.11 -25.98
CA SER A 263 -18.31 -15.55 -27.25
C SER A 263 -17.53 -14.47 -28.00
N LYS A 264 -17.73 -13.19 -27.66
CA LYS A 264 -17.02 -12.05 -28.26
C LYS A 264 -15.77 -11.63 -27.47
N GLY A 265 -15.46 -12.30 -26.35
CA GLY A 265 -14.26 -12.02 -25.56
C GLY A 265 -14.31 -10.70 -24.78
N PHE A 266 -15.50 -10.20 -24.46
CA PHE A 266 -15.66 -8.95 -23.71
C PHE A 266 -15.25 -9.07 -22.24
N GLU A 267 -14.95 -10.26 -21.74
CA GLU A 267 -14.45 -10.45 -20.36
C GLU A 267 -13.10 -9.76 -20.07
N GLU A 268 -12.33 -9.43 -21.10
CA GLU A 268 -11.05 -8.71 -20.99
C GLU A 268 -11.21 -7.18 -20.86
N ASP A 269 -12.43 -6.64 -21.00
CA ASP A 269 -12.72 -5.24 -20.72
C ASP A 269 -13.47 -5.12 -19.36
N PRO A 270 -12.99 -4.27 -18.43
CA PRO A 270 -13.51 -4.25 -17.06
C PRO A 270 -14.98 -3.82 -16.96
N LYS A 271 -15.47 -2.98 -17.88
CA LYS A 271 -16.85 -2.48 -17.85
C LYS A 271 -17.82 -3.55 -18.31
N THR A 272 -17.46 -4.22 -19.40
CA THR A 272 -18.27 -5.31 -19.94
C THR A 272 -18.19 -6.54 -19.03
N LYS A 273 -17.05 -6.83 -18.39
CA LYS A 273 -16.98 -7.83 -17.31
C LYS A 273 -17.92 -7.51 -16.15
N ALA A 274 -17.96 -6.26 -15.69
CA ALA A 274 -18.88 -5.82 -14.63
C ALA A 274 -20.34 -6.03 -15.01
N PHE A 275 -20.73 -5.60 -16.23
CA PHE A 275 -22.07 -5.83 -16.76
C PHE A 275 -22.42 -7.33 -16.87
N MET A 276 -21.47 -8.16 -17.32
CA MET A 276 -21.67 -9.59 -17.42
C MET A 276 -21.94 -10.21 -16.05
N ASP A 277 -21.17 -9.84 -15.02
CA ASP A 277 -21.34 -10.39 -13.68
C ASP A 277 -22.64 -9.90 -13.03
N ASP A 278 -23.04 -8.64 -13.26
CA ASP A 278 -24.36 -8.13 -12.87
C ASP A 278 -25.49 -8.92 -13.56
N LEU A 279 -25.34 -9.25 -14.85
CA LEU A 279 -26.31 -10.06 -15.58
C LEU A 279 -26.32 -11.51 -15.07
N GLU A 280 -25.17 -12.09 -14.73
CA GLU A 280 -25.10 -13.41 -14.11
C GLU A 280 -25.82 -13.46 -12.77
N PHE A 281 -25.63 -12.43 -11.94
CA PHE A 281 -26.36 -12.26 -10.70
C PHE A 281 -27.88 -12.19 -10.93
N LEU A 282 -28.35 -11.33 -11.84
CA LEU A 282 -29.77 -11.21 -12.19
C LEU A 282 -30.36 -12.52 -12.72
N LEU A 283 -29.57 -13.36 -13.37
CA LEU A 283 -30.00 -14.68 -13.86
C LEU A 283 -29.94 -15.77 -12.78
N GLY A 284 -29.60 -15.42 -11.54
CA GLY A 284 -29.53 -16.35 -10.41
C GLY A 284 -28.32 -17.27 -10.45
N LYS A 285 -27.21 -16.85 -11.08
CA LYS A 285 -25.95 -17.62 -11.13
C LYS A 285 -24.98 -17.29 -9.98
N GLY A 286 -25.43 -16.48 -9.03
CA GLY A 286 -24.62 -16.00 -7.92
C GLY A 286 -23.94 -14.67 -8.23
N ASN A 287 -23.48 -14.02 -7.16
CA ASN A 287 -22.74 -12.78 -7.24
C ASN A 287 -21.23 -13.07 -7.14
N VAL A 288 -20.40 -12.25 -7.79
CA VAL A 288 -18.95 -12.43 -7.86
C VAL A 288 -18.24 -11.28 -7.15
N TYR A 289 -17.44 -11.63 -6.16
CA TYR A 289 -16.47 -10.74 -5.53
C TYR A 289 -15.17 -10.70 -6.35
N MET A 290 -14.70 -9.50 -6.70
CA MET A 290 -13.37 -9.32 -7.27
C MET A 290 -12.43 -8.75 -6.19
N GLY A 291 -11.67 -9.65 -5.57
CA GLY A 291 -10.68 -9.30 -4.55
C GLY A 291 -9.58 -8.37 -5.06
N THR A 292 -8.91 -7.73 -4.13
CA THR A 292 -7.66 -6.98 -4.32
C THR A 292 -6.55 -7.88 -4.87
N PHE A 293 -5.42 -7.27 -5.28
CA PHE A 293 -4.31 -8.05 -5.83
C PHE A 293 -3.74 -9.05 -4.80
N SER A 294 -3.63 -8.63 -3.53
CA SER A 294 -3.24 -9.51 -2.42
C SER A 294 -4.16 -10.71 -2.28
N GLU A 295 -5.48 -10.48 -2.20
CA GLU A 295 -6.47 -11.55 -2.03
C GLU A 295 -6.44 -12.54 -3.19
N LYS A 296 -6.32 -12.03 -4.43
CA LYS A 296 -6.18 -12.88 -5.63
C LYS A 296 -4.96 -13.80 -5.52
N ILE A 297 -3.80 -13.26 -5.15
CA ILE A 297 -2.56 -14.03 -5.02
C ILE A 297 -2.67 -15.06 -3.87
N GLU A 298 -3.26 -14.69 -2.74
CA GLU A 298 -3.49 -15.62 -1.63
C GLU A 298 -4.41 -16.78 -2.01
N GLU A 299 -5.47 -16.52 -2.77
CA GLU A 299 -6.35 -17.57 -3.29
C GLU A 299 -5.65 -18.49 -4.29
N GLU A 300 -4.81 -17.94 -5.18
CA GLU A 300 -4.00 -18.71 -6.12
C GLU A 300 -3.01 -19.62 -5.39
N ASN A 301 -2.34 -19.10 -4.36
CA ASN A 301 -1.40 -19.87 -3.54
C ASN A 301 -2.06 -20.97 -2.70
N LYS A 302 -3.30 -20.78 -2.24
CA LYS A 302 -4.06 -21.83 -1.53
C LYS A 302 -4.48 -23.00 -2.43
N LYS A 303 -4.51 -22.80 -3.75
CA LYS A 303 -4.90 -23.81 -4.75
C LYS A 303 -3.71 -24.59 -5.33
N ALA A 304 -2.48 -24.12 -5.10
CA ALA A 304 -1.23 -24.74 -5.58
C ALA A 304 -0.72 -25.80 -4.59
#